data_AF-A0A542GA53-F1
#
_entry.id   AF-A0A542GA53-F1
#
_cell.length_a   1.000
_cell.length_b   1.000
_cell.length_c   1.000
_cell.angle_alpha   90.00
_cell.angle_beta   90.00
_cell.angle_gamma   90.00
#
_symmetry.space_group_name_H-M   'P 1'
#
loop_
_entity.id
_entity.type
_entity.pdbx_description
1 polymer ?
#
loop_
_entity_poly.entity_id
_entity_poly.type
_entity_poly.pdbx_seq_one_letter_code
_entity_poly.pdbx_strand_id
1 'polypeptide(L)'
;MVQELRNDDAGRYLVTTATGSQYLLDLTNRTVQRVMAATAPLVEYLDVGFSQLRRDGESLELLLLESCTVGWPARYWLQIRDDHVVTLRTTSPVVDIVCLDPLDA
;
A
#
# COMPACT_ATOMS: atom_id res chain seq x y z
N MET A 1 -16.34 -0.10 -4.40
CA MET A 1 -15.09 -0.74 -3.93
C MET A 1 -14.19 -0.91 -5.14
N VAL A 2 -12.96 -0.40 -5.07
CA VAL A 2 -12.00 -0.46 -6.19
C VAL A 2 -11.37 -1.85 -6.20
N GLN A 3 -11.20 -2.44 -7.39
CA GLN A 3 -10.61 -3.80 -7.52
C GLN A 3 -9.12 -3.77 -7.89
N GLU A 4 -8.69 -2.72 -8.57
CA GLU A 4 -7.33 -2.54 -9.06
C GLU A 4 -6.98 -1.06 -9.05
N LEU A 5 -5.72 -0.73 -8.74
CA LEU A 5 -5.14 0.60 -8.94
C LEU A 5 -4.04 0.53 -10.01
N ARG A 6 -3.98 1.57 -10.84
CA ARG A 6 -3.05 1.73 -11.97
C ARG A 6 -2.24 3.01 -11.81
N ASN A 7 -1.17 3.13 -12.57
CA ASN A 7 -0.27 4.30 -12.46
C ASN A 7 -0.90 5.61 -12.96
N ASP A 8 -1.89 5.53 -13.83
CA ASP A 8 -2.63 6.64 -14.41
C ASP A 8 -3.85 7.06 -13.59
N ASP A 9 -4.17 6.33 -12.52
CA ASP A 9 -5.17 6.74 -11.54
C ASP A 9 -4.68 7.95 -10.72
N ALA A 10 -5.62 8.71 -10.15
CA ALA A 10 -5.34 9.87 -9.31
C ALA A 10 -6.22 9.86 -8.05
N GLY A 11 -5.79 10.57 -7.02
CA GLY A 11 -6.45 10.64 -5.72
C GLY A 11 -5.81 9.75 -4.66
N ARG A 12 -6.42 9.75 -3.48
CA ARG A 12 -5.94 8.99 -2.31
C ARG A 12 -6.74 7.72 -2.10
N TYR A 13 -6.02 6.65 -1.82
CA TYR A 13 -6.57 5.32 -1.62
C TYR A 13 -6.00 4.68 -0.36
N LEU A 14 -6.86 3.99 0.37
CA LEU A 14 -6.46 3.12 1.48
C LEU A 14 -6.47 1.67 1.00
N VAL A 15 -5.30 1.06 0.95
CA VAL A 15 -5.10 -0.34 0.57
C VAL A 15 -4.85 -1.16 1.82
N THR A 16 -5.74 -2.08 2.14
CA THR A 16 -5.58 -3.00 3.29
C THR A 16 -5.05 -4.34 2.80
N THR A 17 -4.09 -4.92 3.53
CA THR A 17 -3.50 -6.23 3.19
C THR A 17 -3.89 -7.31 4.19
N ALA A 18 -3.73 -8.57 3.81
CA ALA A 18 -4.22 -9.71 4.57
C ALA A 18 -3.57 -9.87 5.96
N THR A 19 -2.36 -9.33 6.14
CA THR A 19 -1.68 -9.27 7.45
C THR A 19 -2.07 -8.04 8.28
N GLY A 20 -3.08 -7.27 7.86
CA GLY A 20 -3.61 -6.13 8.59
C GLY A 20 -2.79 -4.84 8.49
N SER A 21 -1.85 -4.76 7.53
CA SER A 21 -1.19 -3.49 7.22
C SER A 21 -2.07 -2.65 6.31
N GLN A 22 -2.07 -1.34 6.52
CA GLN A 22 -2.69 -0.38 5.61
C GLN A 22 -1.64 0.44 4.89
N TYR A 23 -1.89 0.70 3.62
CA TYR A 23 -1.07 1.58 2.79
C TYR A 23 -1.96 2.72 2.33
N LEU A 24 -1.63 3.94 2.77
CA LEU A 24 -2.20 5.15 2.23
C LEU A 24 -1.41 5.50 0.97
N LEU A 25 -2.01 5.26 -0.19
CA LEU A 25 -1.46 5.66 -1.48
C LEU A 25 -2.05 7.01 -1.88
N ASP A 26 -1.18 7.97 -2.19
CA ASP A 26 -1.55 9.20 -2.87
C ASP A 26 -0.98 9.14 -4.28
N LEU A 27 -1.83 8.80 -5.25
CA LEU A 27 -1.40 8.66 -6.64
C LEU A 27 -1.22 10.01 -7.33
N THR A 28 -1.86 11.06 -6.82
CA THR A 28 -1.67 12.44 -7.29
C THR A 28 -0.28 12.96 -6.94
N ASN A 29 0.12 12.83 -5.68
CA ASN A 29 1.42 13.28 -5.19
C ASN A 29 2.52 12.21 -5.30
N ARG A 30 2.17 11.02 -5.80
CA ARG A 30 3.08 9.87 -5.96
C ARG A 30 3.78 9.50 -4.65
N THR A 31 2.99 9.24 -3.60
CA THR A 31 3.51 8.77 -2.32
C THR A 31 2.80 7.54 -1.80
N VAL A 32 3.47 6.81 -0.91
CA VAL A 32 2.88 5.73 -0.12
C VAL A 32 3.35 5.80 1.33
N GLN A 33 2.42 5.65 2.26
CA GLN A 33 2.69 5.53 3.68
C GLN A 33 2.12 4.22 4.19
N ARG A 34 2.93 3.42 4.89
CA ARG A 34 2.46 2.18 5.53
C ARG A 34 2.15 2.43 7.00
N VAL A 35 0.96 2.02 7.43
CA VAL A 35 0.60 1.86 8.85
C VAL A 35 0.53 0.36 9.15
N MET A 36 1.45 -0.13 9.98
CA MET A 36 1.48 -1.53 10.36
C MET A 36 0.36 -1.86 11.35
N ALA A 37 -0.15 -3.09 11.30
CA ALA A 37 -1.15 -3.61 12.24
C ALA A 37 -2.35 -2.64 12.46
N ALA A 38 -2.76 -1.96 11.39
CA ALA A 38 -3.87 -1.01 11.42
C ALA A 38 -5.21 -1.74 11.59
N THR A 39 -5.29 -3.00 11.16
CA THR A 39 -6.46 -3.87 11.33
C THR A 39 -6.03 -5.26 11.80
N ALA A 40 -6.98 -6.05 12.30
CA ALA A 40 -6.73 -7.46 12.54
C ALA A 40 -6.36 -8.17 11.22
N PRO A 41 -5.35 -9.06 11.22
CA PRO A 41 -5.09 -9.94 10.08
C PRO A 41 -6.29 -10.82 9.77
N LEU A 42 -6.37 -11.31 8.53
CA LEU A 42 -7.26 -12.42 8.21
C LEU A 42 -6.82 -13.69 8.96
N VAL A 43 -7.78 -14.58 9.26
CA VAL A 43 -7.56 -15.79 10.05
C VAL A 43 -6.41 -16.64 9.50
N GLU A 44 -6.33 -16.76 8.18
CA GLU A 44 -5.30 -17.53 7.47
C GLU A 44 -3.89 -16.90 7.49
N TYR A 45 -3.73 -15.68 8.04
CA TYR A 45 -2.47 -14.97 8.19
C TYR A 45 -2.10 -14.65 9.65
N LEU A 46 -2.81 -15.23 10.63
CA LEU A 46 -2.55 -14.98 12.06
C LEU A 46 -1.18 -15.48 12.52
N ASP A 47 -0.66 -16.54 11.91
CA ASP A 47 0.62 -17.17 12.22
C ASP A 47 1.83 -16.44 11.60
N VAL A 48 1.62 -15.74 10.48
CA VAL A 48 2.65 -14.92 9.81
C VAL A 48 3.05 -13.72 10.67
N GLY A 49 2.11 -13.16 11.44
CA GLY A 49 2.32 -11.97 12.26
C GLY A 49 2.59 -10.70 11.44
N PHE A 50 3.09 -9.67 12.11
CA PHE A 50 3.47 -8.40 11.48
C PHE A 50 4.89 -8.00 11.91
N SER A 51 5.67 -7.55 10.93
CA SER A 51 6.99 -6.95 11.15
C SER A 51 6.90 -5.43 11.08
N GLN A 52 7.45 -4.78 12.10
CA GLN A 52 7.72 -3.36 12.08
C GLN A 52 8.88 -3.07 11.13
N LEU A 53 8.67 -2.16 10.19
CA LEU A 53 9.71 -1.64 9.32
C LEU A 53 10.19 -0.29 9.84
N ARG A 54 11.46 0.05 9.58
CA ARG A 54 12.08 1.31 10.06
C ARG A 54 11.32 2.57 9.65
N ARG A 55 10.60 2.52 8.53
CA ARG A 55 9.87 3.65 7.91
C ARG A 55 8.35 3.48 7.94
N ASP A 56 7.82 2.65 8.85
CA ASP A 56 6.38 2.64 9.08
C ASP A 56 5.94 3.99 9.63
N GLY A 57 4.80 4.50 9.13
CA GLY A 57 4.31 5.84 9.43
C GLY A 57 4.95 6.96 8.61
N GLU A 58 6.00 6.70 7.84
CA GLU A 58 6.62 7.70 6.97
C GLU A 58 6.00 7.67 5.56
N SER A 59 5.80 8.86 4.97
CA SER A 59 5.41 9.01 3.57
C SER A 59 6.64 8.87 2.67
N LEU A 60 6.63 7.86 1.80
CA LEU A 60 7.71 7.52 0.90
C LEU A 60 7.32 7.86 -0.54
N GLU A 61 8.29 8.27 -1.36
CA GLU A 61 8.05 8.52 -2.78
C GLU A 61 7.79 7.20 -3.53
N LEU A 62 6.70 7.19 -4.30
CA LEU A 62 6.26 6.09 -5.15
C LEU A 62 6.70 6.35 -6.59
N LEU A 63 7.75 5.65 -7.00
CA LEU A 63 8.29 5.73 -8.36
C LEU A 63 7.37 4.99 -9.34
N LEU A 64 6.94 3.78 -9.00
CA LEU A 64 6.06 2.96 -9.85
C LEU A 64 5.13 2.07 -8.99
N LEU A 65 3.85 2.06 -9.34
CA LEU A 65 2.89 1.05 -8.89
C LEU A 65 2.94 -0.13 -9.87
N GLU A 66 3.66 -1.20 -9.54
CA GLU A 66 3.81 -2.34 -10.46
C GLU A 66 2.54 -3.20 -10.49
N SER A 67 1.95 -3.44 -9.31
CA SER A 67 0.65 -4.12 -9.20
C SER A 67 -0.05 -3.73 -7.90
N CYS A 68 -1.37 -3.58 -7.96
CA CYS A 68 -2.21 -3.44 -6.78
C CYS A 68 -3.63 -3.87 -7.15
N THR A 69 -3.95 -5.13 -6.85
CA THR A 69 -5.22 -5.76 -7.19
C THR A 69 -5.68 -6.58 -6.01
N VAL A 70 -6.97 -6.48 -5.66
CA VAL A 70 -7.57 -7.30 -4.60
C VAL A 70 -7.32 -8.78 -4.90
N GLY A 71 -6.92 -9.54 -3.87
CA GLY A 71 -6.56 -10.95 -3.96
C GLY A 71 -5.08 -11.22 -4.27
N TRP A 72 -4.29 -10.22 -4.66
CA TRP A 72 -2.88 -10.38 -5.03
C TRP A 72 -1.96 -9.49 -4.19
N PRO A 73 -0.70 -9.89 -3.96
CA PRO A 73 0.31 -9.00 -3.41
C PRO A 73 0.46 -7.71 -4.21
N ALA A 74 0.43 -6.57 -3.52
CA ALA A 74 0.80 -5.30 -4.13
C ALA A 74 2.32 -5.17 -4.21
N ARG A 75 2.78 -4.44 -5.23
CA ARG A 75 4.19 -4.24 -5.54
C ARG A 75 4.45 -2.76 -5.84
N TYR A 76 5.29 -2.16 -5.01
CA TYR A 76 5.63 -0.74 -5.06
C TYR A 76 7.13 -0.55 -5.28
N TRP A 77 7.50 0.27 -6.26
CA TRP A 77 8.87 0.74 -6.43
C TRP A 77 9.01 2.08 -5.71
N LEU A 78 9.88 2.12 -4.71
CA LEU A 78 9.98 3.21 -3.75
C LEU A 78 11.37 3.82 -3.73
N GLN A 79 11.43 5.15 -3.61
CA GLN A 79 12.64 5.84 -3.21
C GLN A 79 12.67 5.94 -1.68
N ILE A 80 13.58 5.20 -1.04
CA ILE A 80 13.69 5.16 0.43
C ILE A 80 15.10 5.50 0.95
N ARG A 81 16.02 5.81 0.05
CA ARG A 81 17.44 6.11 0.34
C ARG A 81 17.86 7.27 -0.54
N ASP A 82 18.91 7.99 -0.15
CA ASP A 82 19.43 9.12 -0.94
C ASP A 82 20.48 8.67 -1.97
N ASP A 83 20.86 7.39 -1.98
CA ASP A 83 21.89 6.81 -2.85
C ASP A 83 21.33 6.26 -4.18
N HIS A 84 20.12 6.67 -4.57
CA HIS A 84 19.44 6.27 -5.80
C HIS A 84 19.18 4.76 -5.98
N VAL A 85 19.35 3.96 -4.93
CA VAL A 85 18.97 2.53 -4.95
C VAL A 85 17.47 2.40 -4.74
N VAL A 86 16.76 1.98 -5.79
CA VAL A 86 15.31 1.76 -5.74
C VAL A 86 14.98 0.51 -4.93
N THR A 87 13.93 0.59 -4.11
CA THR A 87 13.43 -0.54 -3.33
C THR A 87 12.10 -1.03 -3.88
N LEU A 88 12.04 -2.31 -4.23
CA LEU A 88 10.78 -3.00 -4.47
C LEU A 88 10.21 -3.51 -3.14
N ARG A 89 9.00 -3.09 -2.81
CA ARG A 89 8.24 -3.60 -1.66
C ARG A 89 7.09 -4.47 -2.15
N THR A 90 7.03 -5.72 -1.67
CA THR A 90 5.91 -6.64 -1.91
C THR A 90 5.13 -6.83 -0.61
N THR A 91 3.80 -6.83 -0.69
CA THR A 91 2.92 -6.99 0.48
C THR A 91 2.39 -8.42 0.63
N SER A 92 1.66 -8.71 1.71
CA SER A 92 0.66 -9.79 1.70
C SER A 92 -0.49 -9.42 0.75
N PRO A 93 -1.37 -10.36 0.34
CA PRO A 93 -2.44 -10.04 -0.59
C PRO A 93 -3.28 -8.84 -0.17
N VAL A 94 -3.64 -8.00 -1.14
CA VAL A 94 -4.59 -6.90 -0.91
C VAL A 94 -5.97 -7.49 -0.67
N VAL A 95 -6.66 -7.02 0.36
CA VAL A 95 -8.00 -7.48 0.72
C VAL A 95 -9.06 -6.41 0.52
N ASP A 96 -8.66 -5.14 0.52
CA ASP A 96 -9.57 -4.02 0.29
C ASP A 96 -8.84 -2.80 -0.30
N ILE A 97 -9.55 -2.04 -1.13
CA ILE A 97 -9.10 -0.77 -1.70
C ILE A 97 -10.27 0.23 -1.61
N VAL A 98 -10.07 1.26 -0.79
CA VAL A 98 -11.05 2.32 -0.54
C VAL A 98 -10.53 3.64 -1.09
N CYS A 99 -11.30 4.30 -1.96
CA CYS A 99 -11.02 5.69 -2.33
C CYS A 99 -11.36 6.61 -1.15
N LEU A 100 -10.43 7.46 -0.75
CA LEU A 100 -10.57 8.42 0.36
C LEU A 100 -11.00 9.81 -0.10
N ASP A 101 -10.85 10.09 -1.38
CA ASP A 101 -11.33 11.31 -2.04
C ASP A 101 -12.53 10.94 -2.92
N PRO A 102 -13.70 10.59 -2.35
CA PRO A 102 -14.88 10.44 -3.18
C PRO A 102 -15.11 11.78 -3.89
N LEU A 103 -15.16 11.75 -5.22
CA LEU A 103 -15.74 12.84 -6.01
C LEU A 103 -17.07 13.18 -5.36
N ASP A 104 -17.24 14.44 -4.95
CA ASP A 104 -18.50 14.96 -4.46
C ASP A 104 -19.65 14.51 -5.41
N ALA A 105 -20.71 13.97 -4.80
CA ALA A 105 -21.92 13.53 -5.48
C ALA A 105 -22.71 14.69 -6.11
#